data_AF-A0A3N1CRF0-F1
#
_entry.id   AF-A0A3N1CRF0-F1
#
_cell.length_a   1.000
_cell.length_b   1.000
_cell.length_c   1.000
_cell.angle_alpha   90.00
_cell.angle_beta   90.00
_cell.angle_gamma   90.00
#
_symmetry.space_group_name_H-M   'P 1'
#
loop_
_entity.id
_entity.type
_entity.pdbx_description
1 polymer ?
#
loop_
_entity_poly.entity_id
_entity_poly.type
_entity_poly.pdbx_seq_one_letter_code
_entity_poly.pdbx_strand_id
1 'polypeptide(L)'
;MADWKAVAKVVNERMAELGLAEKRVSERSGLTIATLRKIRNADPQHRDVVTLTGLSRVLGLPEDHLERLAFGGGEKVTLSVGSAVLSERVAALEAELIALRARVAALESDARP
;
A
#
# COMPACT_ATOMS: atom_id res chain seq x y z
N MET A 1 -15.69 -16.47 2.81
CA MET A 1 -16.12 -16.18 1.42
C MET A 1 -15.24 -15.05 0.92
N ALA A 2 -14.63 -15.18 -0.26
CA ALA A 2 -13.59 -14.22 -0.67
C ALA A 2 -14.18 -12.85 -1.06
N ASP A 3 -13.62 -11.76 -0.53
CA ASP A 3 -14.11 -10.40 -0.76
C ASP A 3 -13.41 -9.71 -1.93
N TRP A 4 -13.77 -10.15 -3.14
CA TRP A 4 -13.26 -9.57 -4.38
C TRP A 4 -13.75 -8.14 -4.64
N LYS A 5 -14.83 -7.71 -3.99
CA LYS A 5 -15.32 -6.32 -4.07
C LYS A 5 -14.39 -5.38 -3.31
N ALA A 6 -13.92 -5.78 -2.14
CA ALA A 6 -12.91 -5.03 -1.40
C ALA A 6 -11.60 -4.92 -2.19
N VAL A 7 -11.15 -6.02 -2.81
CA VAL A 7 -9.96 -6.02 -3.70
C VAL A 7 -10.13 -5.02 -4.84
N ALA A 8 -11.25 -5.11 -5.57
CA ALA A 8 -11.55 -4.21 -6.68
C ALA A 8 -11.54 -2.73 -6.25
N LYS A 9 -12.15 -2.43 -5.11
CA LYS A 9 -12.19 -1.07 -4.54
C LYS A 9 -10.79 -0.53 -4.28
N VAL A 10 -9.96 -1.26 -3.53
CA VAL A 10 -8.59 -0.83 -3.18
C VAL A 10 -7.72 -0.65 -4.44
N VAL A 11 -7.84 -1.56 -5.41
CA VAL A 11 -7.11 -1.44 -6.68
C VAL A 11 -7.53 -0.18 -7.44
N ASN A 12 -8.83 0.09 -7.54
CA ASN A 12 -9.33 1.30 -8.22
C ASN A 12 -8.90 2.59 -7.53
N GLU A 13 -8.99 2.64 -6.19
CA GLU A 13 -8.58 3.79 -5.39
C GLU A 13 -7.07 4.07 -5.55
N ARG A 14 -6.22 3.04 -5.40
CA ARG A 14 -4.77 3.20 -5.57
C ARG A 14 -4.37 3.60 -6.99
N MET A 15 -5.01 3.03 -8.00
CA MET A 15 -4.75 3.44 -9.38
C MET A 15 -5.13 4.90 -9.63
N ALA A 16 -6.23 5.38 -9.04
CA ALA A 16 -6.66 6.77 -9.15
C ALA A 16 -5.71 7.72 -8.40
N GLU A 17 -5.33 7.38 -7.16
CA GLU A 17 -4.38 8.16 -6.35
C GLU A 17 -3.02 8.30 -7.02
N LEU A 18 -2.52 7.24 -7.65
CA LEU A 18 -1.22 7.21 -8.32
C LEU A 18 -1.29 7.67 -9.78
N GLY A 19 -2.48 7.99 -10.32
CA GLY A 19 -2.67 8.36 -11.72
C GLY A 19 -2.21 7.27 -12.71
N LEU A 20 -2.31 5.99 -12.33
CA LEU A 20 -1.77 4.88 -13.12
C LEU A 20 -2.77 4.41 -14.18
N ALA A 21 -2.32 4.36 -15.44
CA ALA A 21 -3.09 3.76 -16.53
C ALA A 21 -3.07 2.22 -16.46
N GLU A 22 -4.17 1.57 -16.88
CA GLU A 22 -4.31 0.10 -16.92
C GLU A 22 -3.12 -0.57 -17.62
N LYS A 23 -2.71 -0.03 -18.77
CA LYS A 23 -1.58 -0.52 -19.57
C LYS A 23 -0.26 -0.53 -18.77
N ARG A 24 0.00 0.51 -18.00
CA ARG A 24 1.22 0.63 -17.20
C ARG A 24 1.20 -0.34 -16.02
N VAL A 25 0.04 -0.54 -15.41
CA VAL A 25 -0.14 -1.51 -14.33
C VAL A 25 0.03 -2.93 -14.86
N SER A 26 -0.56 -3.25 -16.01
CA SER A 26 -0.46 -4.57 -16.63
C SER A 26 0.98 -4.93 -17.01
N GLU A 27 1.71 -4.01 -17.64
CA GLU A 27 3.11 -4.21 -18.03
C GLU A 27 4.03 -4.46 -16.81
N ARG A 28 3.82 -3.71 -15.72
CA ARG A 28 4.66 -3.82 -14.51
C ARG A 28 4.29 -5.00 -13.61
N SER A 29 3.03 -5.43 -13.64
CA SER A 29 2.55 -6.55 -12.82
C SER A 29 2.68 -7.91 -13.52
N GLY A 30 3.01 -7.92 -14.82
CA GLY A 30 3.01 -9.14 -15.63
C GLY A 30 1.61 -9.65 -15.96
N LEU A 31 0.57 -8.86 -15.69
CA LEU A 31 -0.82 -9.22 -15.93
C LEU A 31 -1.27 -8.74 -17.30
N THR A 32 -2.26 -9.40 -17.89
CA THR A 32 -2.94 -8.85 -19.06
C THR A 32 -3.91 -7.75 -18.65
N ILE A 33 -4.17 -6.78 -19.54
CA ILE A 33 -5.19 -5.74 -19.32
C ILE A 33 -6.57 -6.36 -19.05
N ALA A 34 -6.90 -7.48 -19.71
CA ALA A 34 -8.14 -8.20 -19.51
C ALA A 34 -8.23 -8.76 -18.08
N THR A 35 -7.15 -9.35 -17.56
CA THR A 35 -7.07 -9.83 -16.17
C THR A 35 -7.24 -8.67 -15.18
N LEU A 36 -6.55 -7.55 -15.42
CA LEU A 36 -6.66 -6.36 -14.57
C LEU A 36 -8.10 -5.82 -14.53
N ARG A 37 -8.79 -5.74 -15.67
CA ARG A 37 -10.20 -5.31 -15.72
C ARG A 37 -11.14 -6.23 -14.95
N LYS A 38 -10.94 -7.55 -15.04
CA LYS A 38 -11.72 -8.53 -14.27
C LYS A 38 -11.53 -8.33 -12.77
N ILE A 39 -10.30 -8.09 -12.32
CA ILE A 39 -10.01 -7.76 -10.90
C ILE A 39 -10.71 -6.46 -10.49
N ARG A 40 -10.59 -5.40 -11.30
CA ARG A 40 -11.24 -4.10 -11.05
C ARG A 40 -12.77 -4.17 -11.02
N ASN A 41 -13.36 -5.18 -11.65
CA ASN A 41 -14.80 -5.44 -11.70
C ASN A 41 -15.27 -6.48 -10.68
N ALA A 42 -14.39 -6.97 -9.80
CA ALA A 42 -14.67 -8.03 -8.83
C ALA A 42 -15.24 -9.33 -9.46
N ASP A 43 -14.74 -9.70 -10.66
CA ASP A 43 -15.21 -10.88 -11.38
C ASP A 43 -14.79 -12.17 -10.64
N PRO A 44 -15.76 -13.04 -10.26
CA PRO A 44 -15.48 -14.24 -9.47
C PRO A 44 -14.72 -15.34 -10.23
N GLN A 45 -14.57 -15.28 -11.55
CA GLN A 45 -13.98 -16.35 -12.36
C GLN A 45 -12.43 -16.40 -12.36
N HIS A 46 -11.73 -15.35 -11.93
CA HIS A 46 -10.25 -15.34 -11.87
C HIS A 46 -9.76 -15.03 -10.46
N ARG A 47 -9.43 -16.09 -9.72
CA ARG A 47 -9.05 -16.05 -8.30
C ARG A 47 -7.61 -16.51 -8.04
N ASP A 48 -6.69 -16.33 -8.99
CA ASP A 48 -5.32 -16.81 -8.83
C ASP A 48 -4.50 -15.92 -7.89
N VAL A 49 -4.02 -16.52 -6.81
CA VAL A 49 -3.22 -15.89 -5.75
C VAL A 49 -1.94 -15.23 -6.29
N VAL A 50 -1.26 -15.90 -7.24
CA VAL A 50 0.00 -15.45 -7.87
C VAL A 50 -0.15 -14.08 -8.56
N THR A 51 -1.37 -13.75 -8.99
CA THR A 51 -1.73 -12.51 -9.67
C THR A 51 -1.77 -11.30 -8.73
N LEU A 52 -2.13 -11.50 -7.46
CA LEU A 52 -2.38 -10.43 -6.49
C LEU A 52 -1.08 -9.88 -5.87
N THR A 53 -0.05 -10.71 -5.75
CA THR A 53 1.25 -10.32 -5.21
C THR A 53 1.95 -9.30 -6.11
N GLY A 54 2.01 -9.58 -7.41
CA GLY A 54 2.58 -8.67 -8.40
C GLY A 54 1.80 -7.35 -8.50
N LEU A 55 0.48 -7.42 -8.43
CA LEU A 55 -0.39 -6.24 -8.43
C LEU A 55 -0.18 -5.39 -7.17
N SER A 56 -0.08 -6.00 -5.99
CA SER A 56 0.17 -5.29 -4.73
C SER A 56 1.47 -4.48 -4.80
N ARG A 57 2.55 -5.09 -5.31
CA ARG A 57 3.85 -4.42 -5.47
C ARG A 57 3.79 -3.20 -6.40
N VAL A 58 3.08 -3.30 -7.52
CA VAL A 58 2.95 -2.19 -8.49
C VAL A 58 2.14 -1.03 -7.92
N LEU A 59 1.16 -1.33 -7.07
CA LEU A 59 0.32 -0.34 -6.39
C LEU A 59 0.95 0.22 -5.10
N GLY A 60 2.19 -0.18 -4.76
CA GLY A 60 2.86 0.26 -3.55
C GLY A 60 2.25 -0.27 -2.26
N LEU A 61 1.53 -1.40 -2.35
CA LEU A 61 0.94 -2.11 -1.22
C LEU A 61 1.89 -3.23 -0.74
N PRO A 62 1.76 -3.69 0.51
CA PRO A 62 2.42 -4.91 0.96
C PRO A 62 2.07 -6.10 0.06
N GLU A 63 3.02 -7.00 -0.20
CA GLU A 63 2.90 -8.05 -1.23
C GLU A 63 1.72 -9.01 -1.02
N ASP A 64 1.36 -9.25 0.23
CA ASP A 64 0.25 -10.10 0.66
C ASP A 64 -1.03 -9.30 0.96
N HIS A 65 -1.06 -7.99 0.71
CA HIS A 65 -2.18 -7.13 1.11
C HIS A 65 -3.48 -7.50 0.37
N LEU A 66 -3.44 -7.58 -0.96
CA LEU A 66 -4.62 -7.91 -1.75
C LEU A 66 -5.05 -9.37 -1.55
N GLU A 67 -4.11 -10.27 -1.30
CA GLU A 67 -4.39 -11.67 -0.97
C GLU A 67 -5.13 -11.78 0.37
N ARG A 68 -4.61 -11.11 1.41
CA ARG A 68 -5.29 -11.03 2.72
C ARG A 68 -6.65 -10.37 2.62
N LEU A 69 -6.80 -9.36 1.77
CA LEU A 69 -8.10 -8.71 1.54
C LEU A 69 -9.08 -9.66 0.85
N ALA A 70 -8.61 -10.44 -0.13
CA ALA A 70 -9.42 -11.42 -0.84
C ALA A 70 -9.86 -12.57 0.07
N PHE A 71 -8.95 -13.15 0.86
CA PHE A 71 -9.20 -14.41 1.57
C PHE A 71 -9.42 -14.25 3.09
N GLY A 72 -8.99 -13.14 3.67
CA GLY A 72 -8.99 -12.89 5.11
C GLY A 72 -10.30 -12.34 5.69
N GLY A 73 -11.32 -12.14 4.85
CA GLY A 73 -12.71 -11.91 5.29
C GLY A 73 -12.88 -10.80 6.32
N GLY A 74 -12.87 -9.54 5.90
CA GLY A 74 -13.58 -8.43 6.57
C GLY A 74 -13.26 -8.11 8.04
N GLU A 75 -12.33 -8.80 8.69
CA GLU A 75 -11.99 -8.56 10.08
C GLU A 75 -10.77 -7.64 10.13
N LYS A 76 -10.97 -6.49 10.78
CA LYS A 76 -10.01 -5.40 11.00
C LYS A 76 -8.56 -5.88 10.95
N VAL A 77 -7.92 -5.60 9.82
CA VAL A 77 -6.49 -5.39 9.61
C VAL A 77 -5.66 -5.56 10.88
N THR A 78 -5.34 -6.81 11.24
CA THR A 78 -4.27 -7.11 12.20
C THR A 78 -2.95 -7.02 11.46
N LEU A 79 -2.57 -5.77 11.18
CA LEU A 79 -1.21 -5.32 10.96
C LEU A 79 -0.39 -5.48 12.27
N SER A 80 -0.50 -6.61 12.98
CA SER A 80 -0.25 -6.60 14.43
C SER A 80 1.22 -6.67 14.85
N VAL A 81 2.13 -7.09 13.96
CA VAL A 81 3.57 -7.19 14.31
C VAL A 81 4.39 -6.28 13.41
N GLY A 82 4.25 -6.39 12.09
CA GLY A 82 5.00 -5.55 11.16
C GLY A 82 4.63 -4.07 11.21
N SER A 83 3.35 -3.71 11.39
CA SER A 83 2.97 -2.30 11.52
C SER A 83 3.28 -1.74 12.89
N ALA A 84 3.25 -2.53 13.95
CA ALA A 84 3.70 -2.06 15.25
C ALA A 84 5.17 -1.65 15.18
N VAL A 85 6.01 -2.50 14.59
CA VAL A 85 7.45 -2.20 14.37
C VAL A 85 7.64 -1.01 13.42
N LEU A 86 6.86 -0.89 12.35
CA LEU A 86 6.94 0.26 11.44
C LEU A 86 6.46 1.55 12.10
N SER A 87 5.37 1.52 12.88
CA SER A 87 4.86 2.67 13.62
C SER A 87 5.84 3.12 14.70
N GLU A 88 6.48 2.19 15.40
CA GLU A 88 7.55 2.49 16.35
C GLU A 88 8.77 3.12 15.64
N ARG A 89 9.17 2.57 14.49
CA ARG A 89 10.24 3.13 13.66
C ARG A 89 9.92 4.54 13.17
N VAL A 90 8.67 4.80 12.78
CA VAL A 90 8.22 6.13 12.33
C VAL A 90 8.19 7.11 13.51
N ALA A 91 7.66 6.70 14.67
CA ALA A 91 7.65 7.54 15.86
C ALA A 91 9.07 7.91 16.33
N ALA A 92 10.01 6.97 16.24
CA ALA A 92 11.42 7.22 16.52
C ALA A 92 12.03 8.27 15.56
N LEU A 93 11.75 8.16 14.25
CA LEU A 93 12.21 9.12 13.25
C LEU A 93 11.58 10.51 13.45
N GLU A 94 10.31 10.58 13.83
CA GLU A 94 9.65 11.85 14.14
C GLU A 94 10.26 12.54 15.36
N ALA A 95 10.54 11.77 16.42
CA ALA A 95 11.21 12.29 17.61
C ALA A 95 12.63 12.79 17.29
N GLU A 96 13.38 12.04 16.48
CA GLU A 96 14.72 12.44 16.03
C GLU A 96 14.67 13.71 15.17
N LEU A 97 13.69 13.84 14.28
CA LEU A 97 13.48 15.03 13.46
C LEU A 97 13.12 16.26 14.31
N ILE A 98 12.29 16.10 15.35
CA ILE A 98 11.97 17.16 16.30
C ILE A 98 13.22 17.61 17.06
N ALA A 99 14.02 16.66 17.54
CA ALA A 99 15.27 16.96 18.24
C ALA A 99 16.26 17.70 17.33
N LEU A 100 16.39 17.27 16.07
CA LEU A 100 17.26 17.93 15.10
C LEU A 100 16.79 19.36 14.80
N ARG A 101 15.49 19.57 14.61
CA ARG A 101 14.90 20.91 14.42
C ARG A 101 15.15 21.82 15.61
N ALA A 102 14.99 21.32 16.84
CA ALA A 102 15.26 22.08 18.05
C ALA A 102 16.75 22.48 18.15
N ARG A 103 17.66 21.56 17.80
CA ARG A 103 19.09 21.82 17.79
C ARG A 103 19.50 22.83 16.73
N VAL A 104 18.90 22.77 15.55
CA VAL A 104 19.13 23.78 14.49
C VAL A 104 18.61 25.15 14.94
N ALA A 105 17.41 25.24 15.51
CA ALA A 105 16.87 26.50 16.02
C ALA A 105 17.73 27.14 17.12
N ALA A 106 18.31 26.33 18.00
CA ALA A 106 19.25 26.80 19.02
C ALA A 106 20.54 27.35 18.37
N LEU A 107 21.12 26.62 17.41
CA LEU A 107 22.31 27.06 16.67
C LEU A 107 22.05 28.34 15.87
N GLU A 108 20.88 28.46 15.24
CA GLU A 108 20.47 29.67 14.51
C GLU A 108 20.25 30.87 15.44
N SER A 109 19.81 30.63 16.69
CA SER A 109 19.63 31.68 17.70
C SER A 109 20.97 32.15 18.29
N ASP A 110 21.91 31.23 18.52
CA ASP A 110 23.29 31.55 18.95
C ASP A 110 24.11 32.23 17.85
N ALA A 111 23.82 31.92 16.58
CA ALA A 111 24.50 32.51 15.43
C ALA A 111 23.93 33.86 14.99
N ARG A 112 22.85 34.35 15.63
CA ARG A 112 22.28 35.68 15.39
C ARG A 112 22.83 36.67 16.44
N PRO A 113 23.77 37.57 16.07
CA PRO A 113 24.24 38.64 16.96
C PRO A 113 23.18 39.71 17.23
#